data_AF-A0A957CI19-F1
#
_entry.id   AF-A0A957CI19-F1
#
_cell.length_a   1.000
_cell.length_b   1.000
_cell.length_c   1.000
_cell.angle_alpha   90.00
_cell.angle_beta   90.00
_cell.angle_gamma   90.00
#
_symmetry.space_group_name_H-M   'P 1'
#
loop_
_entity.id
_entity.type
_entity.pdbx_description
1 polymer ?
#
loop_
_entity_poly.entity_id
_entity_poly.type
_entity_poly.pdbx_seq_one_letter_code
_entity_poly.pdbx_strand_id
1 'polypeptide(L)'
;MLHFNDHQNKLRKRLPVYVVLGLIGLAMVPYGWVAGYSSKASFIVYHVLGGAMTHVIGHFLLFALMGTAVTLIAPRLLKQPALYFGLMLLLGLLQEFLQLATFKQRPISFDDGFDIVVDLAGAVVAFWLLRKASRRNGWIVGWLDGWMVGKPTN
;
A
#
# COMPACT_ATOMS: atom_id res chain seq x y z
N MET A 1 30.93 16.03 -17.32
CA MET A 1 30.61 15.00 -16.30
C MET A 1 29.64 15.47 -15.20
N LEU A 2 29.55 16.77 -14.85
CA LEU A 2 28.64 17.26 -13.78
C LEU A 2 27.13 17.09 -14.05
N HIS A 3 26.69 17.11 -15.32
CA HIS A 3 25.25 17.00 -15.65
C HIS A 3 24.63 15.61 -15.48
N PHE A 4 25.43 14.52 -15.53
CA PHE A 4 24.90 13.15 -15.43
C PHE A 4 24.51 12.78 -13.99
N ASN A 5 25.22 13.32 -13.00
CA ASN A 5 24.97 13.06 -11.59
C ASN A 5 23.67 13.71 -11.08
N ASP A 6 23.27 14.86 -11.61
CA ASP A 6 22.04 15.55 -11.18
C ASP A 6 20.77 14.77 -11.58
N HIS A 7 20.76 14.18 -12.78
CA HIS A 7 19.62 13.39 -13.24
C HIS A 7 19.45 12.08 -12.45
N GLN A 8 20.55 11.39 -12.12
CA GLN A 8 20.53 10.17 -11.30
C GLN A 8 20.05 10.46 -9.87
N ASN A 9 20.49 11.58 -9.28
CA ASN A 9 20.05 12.01 -7.95
C ASN A 9 18.56 12.38 -7.92
N LYS A 10 18.05 13.05 -8.96
CA LYS A 10 16.62 13.36 -9.09
C LYS A 10 15.76 12.08 -9.22
N LEU A 11 16.19 11.11 -10.03
CA LEU A 11 15.49 9.84 -10.19
C LEU A 11 15.47 9.03 -8.90
N ARG A 12 16.60 8.92 -8.20
CA ARG A 12 16.71 8.20 -6.93
C ARG A 12 15.78 8.78 -5.85
N LYS A 13 15.59 10.10 -5.81
CA LYS A 13 14.65 10.77 -4.88
C LYS A 13 13.18 10.53 -5.24
N ARG A 14 12.86 10.30 -6.51
CA ARG A 14 11.47 10.11 -6.99
C ARG A 14 11.05 8.65 -7.11
N LEU A 15 12.00 7.73 -7.26
CA LEU A 15 11.75 6.29 -7.36
C LEU A 15 10.79 5.76 -6.27
N PRO A 16 10.93 6.13 -4.98
CA PRO A 16 10.02 5.62 -3.95
C PRO A 16 8.59 6.09 -4.16
N VAL A 17 8.38 7.33 -4.63
CA VAL A 17 7.06 7.87 -4.97
C VAL A 17 6.43 7.06 -6.10
N TYR A 18 7.17 6.77 -7.17
CA TYR A 18 6.66 5.94 -8.27
C TYR A 18 6.33 4.52 -7.83
N VAL A 19 7.12 3.93 -6.91
CA VAL A 19 6.82 2.62 -6.34
C VAL A 19 5.50 2.64 -5.56
N VAL A 20 5.26 3.66 -4.72
CA VAL A 20 3.96 3.78 -4.02
C VAL A 20 2.81 4.03 -4.98
N LEU A 21 2.98 4.92 -5.97
CA LEU A 21 1.93 5.15 -6.96
C LEU A 21 1.64 3.87 -7.76
N GLY A 22 2.67 3.08 -8.08
CA GLY A 22 2.52 1.77 -8.72
C GLY A 22 1.80 0.76 -7.83
N LEU A 23 2.14 0.69 -6.54
CA LEU A 23 1.45 -0.17 -5.58
C LEU A 23 0.00 0.25 -5.36
N ILE A 24 -0.28 1.56 -5.29
CA ILE A 24 -1.65 2.09 -5.18
C ILE A 24 -2.41 1.73 -6.45
N GLY A 25 -1.83 1.99 -7.63
CA GLY A 25 -2.44 1.62 -8.91
C GLY A 25 -2.76 0.13 -8.96
N LEU A 26 -1.84 -0.73 -8.51
CA LEU A 26 -2.04 -2.19 -8.44
C LEU A 26 -3.13 -2.58 -7.44
N ALA A 27 -3.15 -1.97 -6.25
CA ALA A 27 -4.16 -2.20 -5.22
C ALA A 27 -5.57 -1.77 -5.67
N MET A 28 -5.65 -0.78 -6.55
CA MET A 28 -6.90 -0.26 -7.10
C MET A 28 -7.40 -1.04 -8.31
N VAL A 29 -6.64 -2.02 -8.84
CA VAL A 29 -7.07 -2.80 -10.01
C VAL A 29 -8.26 -3.68 -9.61
N PRO A 30 -9.45 -3.49 -10.21
CA PRO A 30 -10.58 -4.35 -9.93
C PRO A 30 -10.27 -5.76 -10.43
N TYR A 31 -10.31 -6.77 -9.55
CA TYR A 31 -10.05 -8.16 -9.97
C TYR A 31 -11.03 -8.64 -11.05
N GLY A 32 -12.23 -8.06 -11.12
CA GLY A 32 -13.18 -8.29 -12.21
C GLY A 32 -12.63 -7.90 -13.60
N TRP A 33 -11.80 -6.87 -13.70
CA TRP A 33 -11.16 -6.49 -14.96
C TRP A 33 -10.10 -7.53 -15.36
N VAL A 34 -9.34 -8.03 -14.39
CA VAL A 34 -8.34 -9.10 -14.61
C VAL A 34 -9.04 -10.38 -15.08
N ALA A 35 -10.17 -10.72 -14.47
CA ALA A 35 -10.99 -11.86 -14.87
C ALA A 35 -11.50 -11.75 -16.32
N GLY A 36 -11.78 -10.53 -16.79
CA GLY A 36 -12.22 -10.27 -18.17
C GLY A 36 -11.16 -10.47 -19.25
N TYR A 37 -9.87 -10.56 -18.89
CA TYR A 37 -8.78 -10.63 -19.87
C TYR A 37 -8.61 -12.02 -20.51
N SER A 38 -8.83 -13.10 -19.75
CA SER A 38 -8.71 -14.47 -20.27
C SER A 38 -9.47 -15.49 -19.42
N SER A 39 -9.81 -16.63 -20.01
CA SER A 39 -10.48 -17.74 -19.31
C SER A 39 -9.65 -18.28 -18.12
N LYS A 40 -8.32 -18.29 -18.23
CA LYS A 40 -7.42 -18.68 -17.13
C LYS A 40 -7.45 -17.67 -15.98
N ALA A 41 -7.41 -16.38 -16.30
CA ALA A 41 -7.50 -15.33 -15.28
C ALA A 41 -8.86 -15.34 -14.58
N SER A 42 -9.94 -15.54 -15.33
CA SER A 42 -11.30 -15.74 -14.80
C SER A 42 -11.36 -16.93 -13.83
N PHE A 43 -10.78 -18.08 -14.20
CA PHE A 43 -10.73 -19.24 -13.31
C PHE A 43 -10.00 -18.91 -12.00
N ILE A 44 -8.83 -18.28 -12.06
CA ILE A 44 -8.08 -17.90 -10.85
C ILE A 44 -8.90 -16.92 -9.98
N VAL A 45 -9.45 -15.86 -10.58
CA VAL A 45 -10.19 -14.84 -9.83
C VAL A 45 -11.44 -15.44 -9.18
N TYR A 46 -12.25 -16.22 -9.91
CA TYR A 46 -13.53 -16.69 -9.38
C TYR A 46 -13.42 -17.98 -8.55
N HIS A 47 -12.44 -18.86 -8.81
CA HIS A 47 -12.33 -20.14 -8.10
C HIS A 47 -11.23 -20.16 -7.04
N VAL A 48 -10.13 -19.43 -7.24
CA VAL A 48 -9.03 -19.37 -6.27
C VAL A 48 -9.21 -18.18 -5.34
N LEU A 49 -9.62 -17.02 -5.86
CA LEU A 49 -9.75 -15.78 -5.07
C LEU A 49 -11.20 -15.49 -4.63
N GLY A 50 -12.20 -16.15 -5.23
CA GLY A 50 -13.62 -15.87 -4.98
C GLY A 50 -14.16 -16.37 -3.63
N GLY A 51 -13.36 -17.09 -2.85
CA GLY A 51 -13.75 -17.51 -1.49
C GLY A 51 -13.82 -16.33 -0.52
N ALA A 52 -14.78 -16.35 0.40
CA ALA A 52 -14.89 -15.32 1.43
C ALA A 52 -13.60 -15.17 2.27
N MET A 53 -12.97 -16.29 2.63
CA MET A 53 -11.70 -16.24 3.36
C MET A 53 -10.53 -15.72 2.52
N THR A 54 -10.47 -16.08 1.23
CA THR A 54 -9.40 -15.58 0.35
C THR A 54 -9.54 -14.09 0.10
N HIS A 55 -10.78 -13.58 0.01
CA HIS A 55 -11.09 -12.15 -0.05
C HIS A 55 -10.57 -11.41 1.20
N VAL A 56 -10.91 -11.89 2.40
CA VAL A 56 -10.45 -11.29 3.67
C VAL A 56 -8.92 -11.32 3.80
N ILE A 57 -8.28 -12.45 3.48
CA ILE A 57 -6.81 -12.55 3.48
C ILE A 57 -6.20 -11.57 2.48
N GLY A 58 -6.81 -11.42 1.30
CA GLY A 58 -6.40 -10.47 0.27
C GLY A 58 -6.39 -9.03 0.78
N HIS A 59 -7.50 -8.57 1.34
CA HIS A 59 -7.63 -7.23 1.95
C HIS A 59 -6.57 -6.99 3.03
N PHE A 60 -6.45 -7.92 3.97
CA PHE A 60 -5.47 -7.82 5.05
C PHE A 60 -4.03 -7.71 4.54
N LEU A 61 -3.62 -8.59 3.63
CA LEU A 61 -2.26 -8.61 3.09
C LEU A 61 -1.97 -7.37 2.25
N LEU A 62 -2.94 -6.93 1.43
CA LEU A 62 -2.80 -5.76 0.59
C LEU A 62 -2.56 -4.50 1.44
N PHE A 63 -3.35 -4.32 2.50
CA PHE A 63 -3.19 -3.19 3.42
C PHE A 63 -1.94 -3.28 4.29
N ALA A 64 -1.51 -4.49 4.68
CA ALA A 64 -0.24 -4.67 5.38
C ALA A 64 0.95 -4.27 4.49
N LEU A 65 0.93 -4.67 3.21
CA LEU A 65 1.97 -4.29 2.25
C LEU A 65 1.94 -2.80 1.94
N MET A 66 0.76 -2.23 1.71
CA MET A 66 0.59 -0.81 1.46
C MET A 66 1.03 0.04 2.65
N GLY A 67 0.57 -0.32 3.84
CA GLY A 67 0.96 0.32 5.09
C GLY A 67 2.47 0.29 5.32
N THR A 68 3.11 -0.82 4.93
CA THR A 68 4.57 -0.95 4.96
C THR A 68 5.23 0.01 3.96
N ALA A 69 4.79 0.00 2.70
CA ALA A 69 5.35 0.84 1.64
C ALA A 69 5.21 2.35 1.96
N VAL A 70 4.01 2.78 2.35
CA VAL A 70 3.71 4.16 2.75
C VAL A 70 4.63 4.60 3.89
N THR A 71 4.85 3.73 4.88
CA THR A 71 5.71 4.04 6.03
C THR A 71 7.19 4.09 5.65
N LEU A 72 7.66 3.20 4.78
CA LEU A 72 9.04 3.22 4.29
C LEU A 72 9.35 4.49 3.49
N ILE A 73 8.35 5.05 2.81
CA ILE A 73 8.48 6.26 1.98
C ILE A 73 8.27 7.55 2.78
N ALA A 74 7.34 7.53 3.74
CA ALA A 74 7.09 8.61 4.67
C ALA A 74 7.28 8.14 6.12
N PRO A 75 8.52 7.91 6.58
CA PRO A 75 8.84 7.37 7.90
C PRO A 75 8.37 8.24 9.06
N ARG A 76 8.18 9.55 8.79
CA ARG A 76 7.60 10.53 9.71
C ARG A 76 6.18 10.12 10.16
N LEU A 77 5.47 9.31 9.38
CA LEU A 77 4.14 8.78 9.73
C LEU A 77 4.17 7.88 10.97
N LEU A 78 5.30 7.23 11.29
CA LEU A 78 5.45 6.46 12.54
C LEU A 78 5.27 7.34 13.80
N LYS A 79 5.53 8.64 13.69
CA LYS A 79 5.34 9.62 14.77
C LYS A 79 3.95 10.26 14.77
N GLN A 80 3.19 10.09 13.69
CA GLN A 80 1.87 10.71 13.49
C GLN A 80 0.82 9.62 13.19
N PRO A 81 0.46 8.78 14.17
CA PRO A 81 -0.43 7.63 13.95
C PRO A 81 -1.80 8.04 13.41
N ALA A 82 -2.35 9.17 13.85
CA ALA A 82 -3.63 9.67 13.36
C ALA A 82 -3.61 9.97 11.85
N LEU A 83 -2.53 10.59 11.35
CA LEU A 83 -2.36 10.86 9.92
C LEU A 83 -2.17 9.55 9.14
N TYR A 84 -1.37 8.63 9.67
CA TYR A 84 -1.18 7.30 9.06
C TYR A 84 -2.50 6.56 8.91
N PHE A 85 -3.26 6.38 9.99
CA PHE A 85 -4.52 5.65 9.94
C PHE A 85 -5.59 6.40 9.15
N GLY A 86 -5.59 7.74 9.16
CA GLY A 86 -6.46 8.54 8.31
C GLY A 86 -6.20 8.32 6.81
N LEU A 87 -4.93 8.23 6.40
CA LEU A 87 -4.57 7.90 5.01
C LEU A 87 -4.97 6.47 4.64
N MET A 88 -4.72 5.51 5.52
CA MET A 88 -5.10 4.11 5.26
C MET A 88 -6.63 3.96 5.22
N LEU A 89 -7.38 4.63 6.09
CA LEU A 89 -8.84 4.63 6.04
C LEU A 89 -9.34 5.24 4.72
N LEU A 90 -8.80 6.38 4.30
CA LEU A 90 -9.19 7.00 3.03
C LEU A 90 -8.92 6.08 1.84
N LEU A 91 -7.80 5.34 1.87
CA LEU A 91 -7.48 4.36 0.84
C LEU A 91 -8.47 3.19 0.83
N GLY A 92 -8.85 2.66 2.00
CA GLY A 92 -9.85 1.58 2.12
C GLY A 92 -11.22 2.01 1.61
N LEU A 93 -11.65 3.21 1.98
CA LEU A 93 -12.89 3.81 1.47
C LEU A 93 -12.87 3.98 -0.05
N LEU A 94 -11.74 4.45 -0.61
CA LEU A 94 -11.59 4.59 -2.06
C LEU A 94 -11.62 3.24 -2.77
N GLN A 95 -10.97 2.22 -2.20
CA GLN A 95 -10.94 0.87 -2.77
C GLN A 95 -12.34 0.26 -2.78
N GLU A 96 -13.04 0.29 -1.65
CA GLU A 96 -14.39 -0.24 -1.54
C GLU A 96 -15.36 0.52 -2.44
N PHE A 97 -15.24 1.86 -2.53
CA PHE A 97 -16.03 2.67 -3.45
C PHE A 97 -15.81 2.25 -4.92
N LEU A 98 -14.56 2.08 -5.35
CA LEU A 98 -14.25 1.64 -6.71
C LEU A 98 -14.78 0.23 -6.97
N GLN A 99 -14.70 -0.67 -5.99
CA GLN A 99 -15.21 -2.03 -6.11
C GLN A 99 -16.75 -2.05 -6.20
N LEU A 100 -17.44 -1.22 -5.42
CA LEU A 100 -18.89 -1.05 -5.50
C LEU A 100 -19.30 -0.47 -6.87
N ALA A 101 -18.62 0.59 -7.31
CA ALA A 101 -18.95 1.32 -8.52
C ALA A 101 -18.66 0.52 -9.80
N THR A 102 -17.59 -0.29 -9.81
CA THR A 102 -17.14 -0.99 -11.04
C THR A 102 -17.51 -2.46 -11.10
N PHE A 103 -17.71 -3.12 -9.95
CA PHE A 103 -17.84 -4.57 -9.90
C PHE A 103 -19.11 -5.05 -9.19
N LYS A 104 -19.35 -4.64 -7.94
CA LYS A 104 -20.47 -5.20 -7.15
C LYS A 104 -21.84 -4.71 -7.66
N GLN A 105 -21.94 -3.52 -8.25
CA GLN A 105 -23.17 -2.93 -8.83
C GLN A 105 -24.40 -3.01 -7.90
N ARG A 106 -24.18 -3.01 -6.58
CA ARG A 106 -25.22 -3.11 -5.55
C ARG A 106 -25.07 -1.99 -4.52
N PRO A 107 -26.11 -1.69 -3.73
CA PRO A 107 -26.00 -0.77 -2.60
C PRO A 107 -24.98 -1.23 -1.56
N ILE A 108 -24.55 -0.28 -0.72
CA ILE A 108 -23.70 -0.51 0.45
C ILE A 108 -24.39 -1.49 1.41
N SER A 109 -23.63 -2.45 1.90
CA SER A 109 -24.02 -3.50 2.81
C SER A 109 -23.05 -3.58 4.00
N PHE A 110 -23.39 -4.39 4.99
CA PHE A 110 -22.52 -4.62 6.15
C PHE A 110 -21.16 -5.21 5.78
N ASP A 111 -21.12 -6.11 4.79
CA ASP A 111 -19.88 -6.76 4.34
C ASP A 111 -18.83 -5.74 3.86
N ASP A 112 -19.29 -4.65 3.25
CA ASP A 112 -18.43 -3.57 2.75
C ASP A 112 -17.78 -2.80 3.92
N GLY A 113 -18.48 -2.68 5.04
CA GLY A 113 -17.91 -2.14 6.28
C GLY A 113 -16.90 -3.08 6.94
N PHE A 114 -17.15 -4.39 6.86
CA PHE A 114 -16.22 -5.40 7.36
C PHE A 114 -14.90 -5.40 6.57
N ASP A 115 -14.95 -5.24 5.25
CA ASP A 115 -13.77 -5.12 4.38
C ASP A 115 -12.85 -3.96 4.84
N ILE A 116 -13.43 -2.80 5.17
CA ILE A 116 -12.67 -1.65 5.70
C ILE A 116 -12.02 -1.96 7.05
N VAL A 117 -12.68 -2.73 7.93
CA VAL A 117 -12.10 -3.15 9.21
C VAL A 117 -10.90 -4.07 9.00
N VAL A 118 -11.00 -5.01 8.05
CA VAL A 118 -9.92 -5.93 7.68
C VAL A 118 -8.73 -5.16 7.09
N ASP A 119 -9.00 -4.19 6.24
CA ASP A 119 -8.00 -3.27 5.68
C ASP A 119 -7.23 -2.53 6.78
N LEU A 120 -7.94 -1.94 7.73
CA LEU A 120 -7.33 -1.25 8.86
C LEU A 120 -6.54 -2.21 9.76
N ALA A 121 -7.00 -3.46 9.95
CA ALA A 121 -6.26 -4.46 10.70
C ALA A 121 -4.90 -4.76 10.05
N GLY A 122 -4.85 -4.91 8.73
CA GLY A 122 -3.60 -5.06 7.97
C GLY A 122 -2.67 -3.85 8.17
N ALA A 123 -3.20 -2.64 8.06
CA ALA A 123 -2.45 -1.41 8.29
C ALA A 123 -1.90 -1.30 9.72
N VAL A 124 -2.69 -1.67 10.74
CA VAL A 124 -2.26 -1.70 12.15
C VAL A 124 -1.06 -2.62 12.34
N VAL A 125 -1.09 -3.82 11.75
CA VAL A 125 0.02 -4.79 11.84
C VAL A 125 1.29 -4.22 11.21
N ALA A 126 1.18 -3.63 10.01
CA ALA A 126 2.32 -2.99 9.35
C ALA A 126 2.93 -1.86 10.19
N PHE A 127 2.08 -0.96 10.69
CA PHE A 127 2.51 0.14 11.55
C PHE A 127 3.21 -0.36 12.82
N TRP A 128 2.63 -1.35 13.50
CA TRP A 128 3.17 -1.89 14.73
C TRP A 128 4.54 -2.54 14.52
N LEU A 129 4.68 -3.38 13.49
CA LEU A 129 5.95 -4.04 13.16
C LEU A 129 7.05 -3.02 12.86
N LEU A 130 6.76 -2.01 12.02
CA LEU A 130 7.74 -0.99 11.65
C LEU A 130 8.07 -0.05 12.80
N ARG A 131 7.09 0.33 13.63
CA ARG A 131 7.34 1.12 14.84
C ARG A 131 8.23 0.38 15.82
N LYS A 132 7.99 -0.93 16.01
CA LYS A 132 8.80 -1.80 16.87
C LYS A 132 10.23 -1.93 16.33
N ALA A 133 10.38 -2.15 15.02
CA ALA A 133 11.68 -2.23 14.35
C ALA A 133 12.45 -0.89 14.44
N SER A 134 11.76 0.24 14.28
CA SER A 134 12.35 1.58 14.37
C SER A 134 12.92 1.86 15.76
N ARG A 135 12.19 1.49 16.82
CA ARG A 135 12.63 1.66 18.22
C ARG A 135 13.86 0.84 18.58
N ARG A 136 13.92 -0.41 18.12
CA ARG A 136 15.00 -1.34 18.52
C ARG A 136 16.36 -0.93 17.97
N ASN A 137 16.36 -0.30 16.81
CA ASN A 137 17.41 -0.61 15.87
C ASN A 137 18.05 0.66 15.27
N GLY A 138 17.46 1.86 15.42
CA GLY A 138 18.00 3.17 15.02
C GLY A 138 18.25 3.38 13.50
N TRP A 139 18.58 2.30 12.80
CA TRP A 139 18.96 2.17 11.40
C TRP A 139 17.85 2.53 10.42
N ILE A 140 16.56 2.43 10.78
CA ILE A 140 15.52 2.91 9.86
C ILE A 140 15.76 4.41 9.64
N VAL A 141 15.96 5.18 10.72
CA VAL A 141 16.30 6.61 10.63
C VAL A 141 17.63 6.80 9.88
N GLY A 142 18.69 6.06 10.23
CA GLY A 142 19.99 6.20 9.57
C GLY A 142 20.06 5.77 8.09
N TRP A 143 19.29 4.76 7.69
CA TRP A 143 19.19 4.25 6.31
C TRP A 143 18.40 5.24 5.44
N LEU A 144 17.34 5.82 5.98
CA LEU A 144 16.55 6.86 5.33
C LEU A 144 17.32 8.17 5.21
N ASP A 145 18.08 8.55 6.25
CA ASP A 145 18.96 9.71 6.21
C ASP A 145 20.06 9.51 5.15
N GLY A 146 20.69 8.33 5.08
CA GLY A 146 21.69 8.02 4.05
C GLY A 146 21.15 7.89 2.62
N TRP A 147 19.86 7.58 2.46
CA TRP A 147 19.21 7.50 1.14
C TRP A 147 18.64 8.83 0.65
N MET A 148 18.09 9.66 1.53
CA MET A 148 17.45 10.94 1.17
C MET A 148 18.39 12.14 1.28
N VAL A 149 19.31 12.12 2.23
CA VAL A 149 20.33 13.14 2.44
C VAL A 149 21.63 12.55 1.89
N GLY A 150 21.88 12.73 0.60
CA GLY A 150 23.17 12.33 0.02
C GLY A 150 24.28 12.81 0.95
N LYS A 151 25.16 11.89 1.40
CA LYS A 151 26.26 12.26 2.28
C LYS A 151 26.98 13.46 1.65
N PRO A 152 27.24 14.55 2.38
CA PRO A 152 28.05 15.63 1.85
C PRO A 152 29.38 15.02 1.42
N THR A 153 29.67 15.09 0.12
CA THR A 153 30.99 14.75 -0.41
C THR A 153 31.92 15.87 0.04
N ASN A 154 32.73 15.58 1.06
CA ASN A 154 33.92 16.38 1.35
C ASN A 154 34.97 16.12 0.29
#